data_AF-A0A955C9E2-F1
#
_entry.id   AF-A0A955C9E2-F1
#
_cell.length_a   1.000
_cell.length_b   1.000
_cell.length_c   1.000
_cell.angle_alpha   90.00
_cell.angle_beta   90.00
_cell.angle_gamma   90.00
#
_symmetry.space_group_name_H-M   'P 1'
#
loop_
_entity.id
_entity.type
_entity.pdbx_description
1 polymer ?
#
loop_
_entity_poly.entity_id
_entity_poly.type
_entity_poly.pdbx_seq_one_letter_code
_entity_poly.pdbx_strand_id
1 'polypeptide(L)'
;MGCRRESPDTSSATTQPPVQTSRPATPDPLDTAAYYDRTTRQFSLADFIKPSGENTPERVIGMSPLIVREIAEPFADLHFGLSIEALLWKDAANEMDKRVIYYHEDTTTLAGIDWNRLSFLWIYDVERRPDMARTRIQGFRMTLDENGYAIFWEVLSPTGPRLVYVAQSIEDAASNEFGAAPADRRFAVERPLAEAPDTIVPRILPDGPQPMGPFVYIEGQGHDITTLLCRCMPSQVDDFRKNVLYDLRPLPSGDSDKTAISVFDDLLHGAADIPLDAVLRIPNPPSTVP
;
A
#
# COMPACT_ATOMS: atom_id res chain seq x y z
N MET A 1 33.44 -21.26 -79.68
CA MET A 1 32.27 -20.93 -80.53
C MET A 1 31.10 -21.63 -79.87
N GLY A 2 30.05 -21.03 -79.31
CA GLY A 2 29.41 -19.73 -79.42
C GLY A 2 27.97 -19.93 -78.91
N CYS A 3 27.31 -18.83 -78.55
CA CYS A 3 25.86 -18.71 -78.31
C CYS A 3 25.30 -19.02 -76.90
N ARG A 4 25.25 -17.94 -76.11
CA ARG A 4 24.05 -17.28 -75.53
C ARG A 4 22.95 -18.18 -74.93
N ARG A 5 22.75 -18.05 -73.61
CA ARG A 5 21.47 -18.30 -72.93
C ARG A 5 20.86 -16.96 -72.53
N GLU A 6 19.60 -16.76 -72.91
CA GLU A 6 18.71 -15.70 -72.43
C GLU A 6 17.99 -16.16 -71.16
N SER A 7 17.79 -15.24 -70.22
CA SER A 7 16.95 -15.40 -69.04
C SER A 7 15.46 -15.33 -69.42
N PRO A 8 14.57 -15.83 -68.55
CA PRO A 8 13.67 -14.86 -67.94
C PRO A 8 13.34 -15.11 -66.46
N ASP A 9 12.95 -14.01 -65.82
CA ASP A 9 12.45 -13.86 -64.47
C ASP A 9 11.34 -14.85 -64.10
N THR A 10 11.36 -15.33 -62.85
CA THR A 10 10.14 -15.78 -62.18
C THR A 10 10.18 -15.35 -60.71
N SER A 11 9.55 -14.19 -60.47
CA SER A 11 9.20 -13.68 -59.15
C SER A 11 8.34 -14.70 -58.41
N SER A 12 8.83 -15.22 -57.28
CA SER A 12 8.08 -16.12 -56.40
C SER A 12 7.56 -15.32 -55.20
N ALA A 13 6.28 -14.97 -55.24
CA ALA A 13 5.56 -14.44 -54.09
C ALA A 13 5.39 -15.57 -53.05
N THR A 14 6.02 -15.42 -51.89
CA THR A 14 5.86 -16.34 -50.76
C THR A 14 4.71 -15.83 -49.89
N THR A 15 3.57 -16.52 -49.93
CA THR A 15 2.44 -16.32 -49.02
C THR A 15 2.84 -16.80 -47.62
N GLN A 16 3.03 -15.87 -46.68
CA GLN A 16 3.11 -16.21 -45.25
C GLN A 16 1.72 -16.60 -44.72
N PRO A 17 1.60 -17.69 -43.94
CA PRO A 17 0.35 -18.03 -43.28
C PRO A 17 0.03 -16.99 -42.17
N PRO A 18 -1.25 -16.74 -41.88
CA PRO A 18 -1.66 -15.72 -40.93
C PRO A 18 -1.16 -16.08 -39.53
N VAL A 19 -0.46 -15.12 -38.91
CA VAL A 19 -0.08 -15.13 -37.49
C VAL A 19 -1.35 -15.21 -36.68
N GLN A 20 -1.58 -16.35 -36.02
CA GLN A 20 -2.58 -16.46 -34.97
C GLN A 20 -2.13 -15.59 -33.81
N THR A 21 -2.70 -14.40 -33.71
CA THR A 21 -2.62 -13.56 -32.52
C THR A 21 -3.36 -14.28 -31.39
N SER A 22 -2.61 -15.02 -30.59
CA SER A 22 -3.08 -15.54 -29.31
C SER A 22 -3.58 -14.37 -28.47
N ARG A 23 -4.88 -14.39 -28.20
CA ARG A 23 -5.58 -13.50 -27.27
C ARG A 23 -4.81 -13.45 -25.95
N PRO A 24 -4.53 -12.26 -25.37
CA PRO A 24 -3.89 -12.19 -24.07
C PRO A 24 -4.71 -13.00 -23.07
N ALA A 25 -4.02 -13.83 -22.28
CA ALA A 25 -4.63 -14.62 -21.22
C ALA A 25 -5.43 -13.67 -20.31
N THR A 26 -6.68 -14.04 -20.03
CA THR A 26 -7.47 -13.38 -18.99
C THR A 26 -6.65 -13.46 -17.69
N PRO A 27 -6.41 -12.34 -16.99
CA PRO A 27 -5.71 -12.39 -15.70
C PRO A 27 -6.46 -13.35 -14.77
N ASP A 28 -5.71 -14.11 -13.97
CA ASP A 28 -6.30 -15.02 -12.99
C ASP A 28 -7.24 -14.24 -12.06
N PRO A 29 -8.38 -14.83 -11.64
CA PRO A 29 -9.30 -14.17 -10.74
C PRO A 29 -8.59 -13.77 -9.45
N LEU A 30 -8.83 -12.55 -8.97
CA LEU A 30 -8.33 -12.08 -7.69
C LEU A 30 -8.84 -12.97 -6.56
N ASP A 31 -7.92 -13.62 -5.83
CA ASP A 31 -8.26 -14.45 -4.66
C ASP A 31 -8.51 -13.56 -3.43
N THR A 32 -9.73 -13.03 -3.33
CA THR A 32 -10.14 -12.16 -2.21
C THR A 32 -10.12 -12.90 -0.87
N ALA A 33 -10.39 -14.21 -0.86
CA ALA A 33 -10.38 -15.02 0.35
C ALA A 33 -9.00 -15.07 1.00
N ALA A 34 -7.93 -15.18 0.19
CA ALA A 34 -6.56 -15.13 0.70
C ALA A 34 -6.26 -13.81 1.42
N TYR A 35 -6.74 -12.67 0.92
CA TYR A 35 -6.55 -11.37 1.58
C TYR A 35 -7.35 -11.24 2.86
N TYR A 36 -8.57 -11.80 2.89
CA TYR A 36 -9.40 -11.86 4.07
C TYR A 36 -8.78 -12.69 5.19
N ASP A 37 -8.31 -13.90 4.88
CA ASP A 37 -7.70 -14.81 5.85
C ASP A 37 -6.40 -14.24 6.42
N ARG A 38 -5.59 -13.62 5.54
CA ARG A 38 -4.33 -12.94 5.91
C ARG A 38 -4.51 -11.92 7.03
N THR A 39 -5.67 -11.25 7.12
CA THR A 39 -5.91 -10.24 8.16
C THR A 39 -5.96 -10.80 9.58
N THR A 40 -6.15 -12.10 9.74
CA THR A 40 -6.29 -12.77 11.05
C THR A 40 -5.05 -13.56 11.47
N ARG A 41 -3.99 -13.55 10.63
CA ARG A 41 -2.74 -14.26 10.91
C ARG A 41 -2.10 -13.78 12.21
N GLN A 42 -1.65 -14.74 13.01
CA GLN A 42 -0.90 -14.51 14.24
C GLN A 42 0.61 -14.62 13.95
N PHE A 43 1.40 -13.73 14.55
CA PHE A 43 2.86 -13.82 14.50
C PHE A 43 3.38 -14.46 15.79
N SER A 44 4.14 -15.55 15.65
CA SER A 44 4.76 -16.21 16.81
C SER A 44 5.82 -15.33 17.48
N LEU A 45 6.55 -14.54 16.69
CA LEU A 45 7.58 -13.63 17.18
C LEU A 45 7.64 -12.39 16.29
N ALA A 46 7.67 -11.20 16.89
CA ALA A 46 7.79 -9.95 16.16
C ALA A 46 8.74 -8.94 16.83
N ASP A 47 9.23 -7.99 16.05
CA ASP A 47 9.78 -6.74 16.57
C ASP A 47 8.67 -5.68 16.64
N PHE A 48 8.66 -4.91 17.72
CA PHE A 48 7.79 -3.75 17.88
C PHE A 48 8.55 -2.46 17.56
N ILE A 49 8.09 -1.70 16.57
CA ILE A 49 8.78 -0.54 16.02
C ILE A 49 7.87 0.69 16.13
N LYS A 50 8.33 1.75 16.81
CA LYS A 50 7.51 2.92 17.18
C LYS A 50 8.27 4.24 16.98
N PRO A 51 7.60 5.41 16.87
CA PRO A 51 8.29 6.68 16.65
C PRO A 51 9.17 7.05 17.87
N SER A 52 10.33 7.67 17.62
CA SER A 52 11.21 8.25 18.66
C SER A 52 10.63 9.52 19.29
N GLY A 53 9.69 10.19 18.61
CA GLY A 53 8.97 11.36 19.10
C GLY A 53 9.78 12.68 19.03
N GLU A 54 11.00 12.65 18.53
CA GLU A 54 11.87 13.82 18.45
C GLU A 54 11.50 14.70 17.23
N ASN A 55 11.48 16.02 17.43
CA ASN A 55 11.37 17.04 16.36
C ASN A 55 10.17 16.91 15.40
N THR A 56 9.12 16.19 15.79
CA THR A 56 7.91 15.95 14.99
C THR A 56 6.69 16.51 15.71
N PRO A 57 5.72 17.12 15.01
CA PRO A 57 4.48 17.59 15.66
C PRO A 57 3.75 16.45 16.38
N GLU A 58 3.26 16.73 17.59
CA GLU A 58 2.57 15.73 18.44
C GLU A 58 1.39 15.07 17.73
N ARG A 59 0.63 15.84 16.93
CA ARG A 59 -0.44 15.31 16.08
C ARG A 59 0.05 14.18 15.17
N VAL A 60 1.15 14.40 14.46
CA VAL A 60 1.68 13.41 13.52
C VAL A 60 2.24 12.20 14.27
N ILE A 61 2.87 12.40 15.43
CA ILE A 61 3.34 11.30 16.30
C ILE A 61 2.14 10.42 16.73
N GLY A 62 1.05 11.03 17.18
CA GLY A 62 -0.17 10.33 17.59
C GLY A 62 -0.78 9.49 16.45
N MET A 63 -0.75 10.04 15.22
CA MET A 63 -1.25 9.38 14.01
C MET A 63 -0.26 8.43 13.34
N SER A 64 0.99 8.40 13.79
CA SER A 64 2.03 7.58 13.18
C SER A 64 1.82 6.09 13.45
N PRO A 65 2.31 5.20 12.57
CA PRO A 65 2.12 3.78 12.73
C PRO A 65 2.90 3.21 13.91
N LEU A 66 2.28 2.25 14.58
CA LEU A 66 3.00 1.32 15.45
C LEU A 66 3.24 0.04 14.66
N ILE A 67 4.47 -0.21 14.25
CA ILE A 67 4.78 -1.31 13.34
C ILE A 67 5.08 -2.57 14.14
N VAL A 68 4.47 -3.66 13.70
CA VAL A 68 4.68 -5.02 14.17
C VAL A 68 5.29 -5.81 13.03
N ARG A 69 6.57 -6.13 13.13
CA ARG A 69 7.30 -6.83 12.07
C ARG A 69 7.60 -8.26 12.49
N GLU A 70 7.04 -9.23 11.78
CA GLU A 70 7.31 -10.65 12.02
C GLU A 70 8.80 -10.98 11.86
N ILE A 71 9.31 -11.85 12.73
CA ILE A 71 10.65 -12.40 12.63
C ILE A 71 10.57 -13.77 11.98
N ALA A 72 10.99 -13.83 10.72
CA ALA A 72 11.14 -15.07 9.98
C ALA A 72 12.60 -15.23 9.55
N GLU A 73 13.26 -16.30 9.99
CA GLU A 73 14.59 -16.65 9.50
C GLU A 73 14.52 -17.08 8.02
N PRO A 74 15.54 -16.78 7.18
CA PRO A 74 16.79 -16.07 7.48
C PRO A 74 16.71 -14.54 7.39
N PHE A 75 15.51 -13.95 7.39
CA PHE A 75 15.27 -12.53 7.07
C PHE A 75 15.17 -11.60 8.30
N ALA A 76 15.56 -12.10 9.48
CA ALA A 76 15.47 -11.36 10.74
C ALA A 76 16.25 -10.02 10.72
N ASP A 77 17.27 -9.92 9.86
CA ASP A 77 18.23 -8.83 9.76
C ASP A 77 17.97 -7.84 8.60
N LEU A 78 16.84 -7.96 7.89
CA LEU A 78 16.54 -6.96 6.85
C LEU A 78 16.31 -5.59 7.49
N HIS A 79 16.97 -4.56 6.96
CA HIS A 79 16.79 -3.18 7.39
C HIS A 79 15.48 -2.61 6.85
N PHE A 80 14.67 -2.11 7.79
CA PHE A 80 13.41 -1.45 7.57
C PHE A 80 13.61 0.06 7.75
N GLY A 81 13.12 0.89 6.83
CA GLY A 81 13.15 2.34 6.96
C GLY A 81 14.51 2.94 6.63
N LEU A 82 15.03 2.71 5.42
CA LEU A 82 16.21 3.44 4.96
C LEU A 82 15.90 4.93 4.79
N SER A 83 16.88 5.78 5.11
CA SER A 83 16.81 7.20 4.77
C SER A 83 17.07 7.42 3.27
N ILE A 84 16.48 8.47 2.71
CA ILE A 84 16.72 8.93 1.34
C ILE A 84 18.21 9.27 1.16
N GLU A 85 18.86 9.82 2.18
CA GLU A 85 20.29 10.12 2.17
C GLU A 85 21.15 8.84 2.05
N ALA A 86 20.78 7.77 2.77
CA ALA A 86 21.42 6.47 2.63
C ALA A 86 21.22 5.88 1.23
N LEU A 87 20.06 6.14 0.60
CA LEU A 87 19.75 5.73 -0.77
C LEU A 87 20.65 6.42 -1.83
N LEU A 88 21.04 7.67 -1.57
CA LEU A 88 21.65 8.57 -2.56
C LEU A 88 23.18 8.71 -2.43
N TRP A 89 23.81 7.89 -1.57
CA TRP A 89 25.27 7.85 -1.36
C TRP A 89 25.89 9.08 -0.70
N LYS A 90 25.60 9.28 0.60
CA LYS A 90 26.47 10.01 1.53
C LYS A 90 26.53 9.23 2.85
N ASP A 91 27.70 8.67 3.18
CA ASP A 91 27.97 7.97 4.45
C ASP A 91 26.95 6.91 4.89
N ALA A 92 26.67 5.93 4.01
CA ALA A 92 25.76 4.81 4.29
C ALA A 92 26.07 4.08 5.61
N ALA A 93 27.34 3.98 6.01
CA ALA A 93 27.72 3.23 7.22
C ALA A 93 27.15 3.79 8.53
N ASN A 94 26.95 5.12 8.65
CA ASN A 94 26.39 5.73 9.86
C ASN A 94 24.87 5.94 9.78
N GLU A 95 24.29 5.97 8.58
CA GLU A 95 22.85 6.18 8.38
C GLU A 95 22.06 4.86 8.26
N MET A 96 22.71 3.73 7.98
CA MET A 96 22.03 2.42 7.85
C MET A 96 21.38 1.91 9.14
N ASP A 97 21.85 2.34 10.31
CA ASP A 97 21.27 1.96 11.60
C ASP A 97 20.05 2.80 11.99
N LYS A 98 19.84 3.95 11.32
CA LYS A 98 18.68 4.80 11.55
C LYS A 98 17.50 4.28 10.75
N ARG A 99 16.39 4.03 11.43
CA ARG A 99 15.11 3.69 10.80
C ARG A 99 14.35 4.98 10.59
N VAL A 100 14.00 5.30 9.36
CA VAL A 100 13.27 6.51 8.99
C VAL A 100 11.94 6.13 8.38
N ILE A 101 10.88 6.78 8.86
CA ILE A 101 9.58 6.81 8.20
C ILE A 101 9.32 8.24 7.78
N TYR A 102 8.92 8.42 6.53
CA TYR A 102 8.53 9.70 5.98
C TYR A 102 7.03 9.89 6.14
N TYR A 103 6.59 11.11 6.44
CA TYR A 103 5.19 11.49 6.42
C TYR A 103 4.90 12.60 5.42
N HIS A 104 3.70 12.59 4.85
CA HIS A 104 3.22 13.61 3.93
C HIS A 104 1.77 13.98 4.25
N GLU A 105 1.46 15.27 4.20
CA GLU A 105 0.12 15.81 4.46
C GLU A 105 -0.39 16.49 3.20
N ASP A 106 -1.61 16.13 2.79
CA ASP A 106 -2.30 16.68 1.64
C ASP A 106 -3.82 16.63 1.84
N THR A 107 -4.58 16.84 0.76
CA THR A 107 -6.03 16.73 0.74
C THR A 107 -6.48 15.81 -0.40
N THR A 108 -7.66 15.20 -0.23
CA THR A 108 -8.32 14.42 -1.27
C THR A 108 -9.80 14.76 -1.31
N THR A 109 -10.39 14.80 -2.50
CA THR A 109 -11.84 15.00 -2.64
C THR A 109 -12.53 13.64 -2.68
N LEU A 110 -13.52 13.42 -1.81
CA LEU A 110 -14.38 12.23 -1.79
C LEU A 110 -15.84 12.68 -1.73
N ALA A 111 -16.67 12.19 -2.66
CA ALA A 111 -18.07 12.58 -2.80
C ALA A 111 -18.27 14.11 -2.90
N GLY A 112 -17.30 14.82 -3.50
CA GLY A 112 -17.31 16.27 -3.64
C GLY A 112 -16.92 17.07 -2.38
N ILE A 113 -16.46 16.40 -1.33
CA ILE A 113 -15.99 17.02 -0.08
C ILE A 113 -14.47 16.83 0.01
N ASP A 114 -13.75 17.89 0.38
CA ASP A 114 -12.31 17.82 0.62
C ASP A 114 -12.01 17.29 2.02
N TRP A 115 -11.18 16.26 2.09
CA TRP A 115 -10.76 15.60 3.32
C TRP A 115 -9.27 15.73 3.51
N ASN A 116 -8.84 15.86 4.76
CA ASN A 116 -7.43 15.85 5.12
C ASN A 116 -6.87 14.43 4.93
N ARG A 117 -5.62 14.34 4.49
CA ARG A 117 -4.97 13.07 4.24
C ARG A 117 -3.54 13.08 4.76
N LEU A 118 -3.15 11.97 5.37
CA LEU A 118 -1.85 11.79 6.01
C LEU A 118 -1.26 10.45 5.57
N SER A 119 -0.11 10.51 4.91
CA SER A 119 0.60 9.35 4.37
C SER A 119 1.85 9.05 5.18
N PHE A 120 2.18 7.78 5.36
CA PHE A 120 3.40 7.30 5.99
C PHE A 120 4.10 6.30 5.07
N LEU A 121 5.37 6.54 4.78
CA LEU A 121 6.14 5.84 3.76
C LEU A 121 7.50 5.42 4.32
N TRP A 122 7.98 4.25 3.96
CA TRP A 122 9.32 3.78 4.30
C TRP A 122 9.96 3.07 3.11
N ILE A 123 11.29 3.00 3.16
CA ILE A 123 12.11 2.37 2.12
C ILE A 123 12.73 1.09 2.67
N TYR A 124 12.73 0.03 1.86
CA TYR A 124 13.47 -1.21 2.11
C TYR A 124 14.84 -1.21 1.42
N ASP A 125 15.80 -1.88 2.06
CA ASP A 125 17.10 -2.17 1.46
C ASP A 125 17.00 -3.30 0.42
N VAL A 126 16.87 -2.91 -0.85
CA VAL A 126 16.77 -3.84 -1.98
C VAL A 126 18.12 -4.39 -2.44
N GLU A 127 19.26 -3.82 -2.00
CA GLU A 127 20.58 -4.38 -2.37
C GLU A 127 20.80 -5.75 -1.69
N ARG A 128 20.24 -5.93 -0.49
CA ARG A 128 20.24 -7.22 0.22
C ARG A 128 19.18 -8.20 -0.29
N ARG A 129 18.20 -7.73 -1.06
CA ARG A 129 17.06 -8.48 -1.58
C ARG A 129 16.64 -7.96 -2.97
N PRO A 130 17.42 -8.27 -4.03
CA PRO A 130 17.13 -7.79 -5.38
C PRO A 130 15.81 -8.34 -5.95
N ASP A 131 15.29 -9.44 -5.39
CA ASP A 131 13.96 -9.97 -5.65
C ASP A 131 12.83 -9.00 -5.24
N MET A 132 13.12 -8.07 -4.32
CA MET A 132 12.19 -7.05 -3.82
C MET A 132 12.37 -5.68 -4.47
N ALA A 133 13.12 -5.59 -5.59
CA ALA A 133 13.33 -4.32 -6.29
C ALA A 133 12.01 -3.59 -6.64
N ARG A 134 10.91 -4.34 -6.82
CA ARG A 134 9.58 -3.79 -7.09
C ARG A 134 8.88 -3.23 -5.86
N THR A 135 9.16 -3.71 -4.65
CA THR A 135 8.54 -3.30 -3.37
C THR A 135 9.45 -2.39 -2.54
N ARG A 136 10.38 -1.69 -3.21
CA ARG A 136 11.38 -0.83 -2.54
C ARG A 136 10.78 0.20 -1.59
N ILE A 137 9.60 0.73 -1.93
CA ILE A 137 8.86 1.69 -1.11
C ILE A 137 7.51 1.08 -0.78
N GLN A 138 7.12 1.22 0.49
CA GLN A 138 5.80 0.83 0.96
C GLN A 138 5.31 1.85 1.98
N GLY A 139 4.01 1.87 2.18
CA GLY A 139 3.43 2.69 3.21
C GLY A 139 1.95 2.44 3.36
N PHE A 140 1.31 3.37 4.05
CA PHE A 140 -0.13 3.50 4.03
C PHE A 140 -0.50 4.97 4.12
N ARG A 141 -1.75 5.25 3.79
CA ARG A 141 -2.33 6.59 3.79
C ARG A 141 -3.66 6.57 4.50
N MET A 142 -3.92 7.60 5.28
CA MET A 142 -5.18 7.78 5.98
C MET A 142 -5.94 8.97 5.44
N THR A 143 -7.22 8.79 5.17
CA THR A 143 -8.16 9.90 5.03
C THR A 143 -8.78 10.17 6.39
N LEU A 144 -8.75 11.42 6.82
CA LEU A 144 -9.17 11.85 8.15
C LEU A 144 -10.48 12.63 8.06
N ASP A 145 -11.36 12.44 9.04
CA ASP A 145 -12.55 13.26 9.21
C ASP A 145 -12.24 14.67 9.75
N GLU A 146 -13.28 15.48 9.95
CA GLU A 146 -13.16 16.82 10.53
C GLU A 146 -12.63 16.86 11.97
N ASN A 147 -12.77 15.74 12.69
CA ASN A 147 -12.29 15.56 14.07
C ASN A 147 -10.88 14.93 14.13
N GLY A 148 -10.30 14.58 12.97
CA GLY A 148 -8.98 13.96 12.83
C GLY A 148 -8.97 12.43 12.96
N TYR A 149 -10.12 11.76 13.08
CA TYR A 149 -10.22 10.30 13.04
C TYR A 149 -9.99 9.78 11.63
N ALA A 150 -9.23 8.70 11.51
CA ALA A 150 -9.08 8.03 10.22
C ALA A 150 -10.36 7.25 9.87
N ILE A 151 -10.88 7.51 8.67
CA ILE A 151 -12.11 6.89 8.14
C ILE A 151 -11.79 5.85 7.04
N PHE A 152 -10.65 6.03 6.38
CA PHE A 152 -10.08 5.10 5.41
C PHE A 152 -8.59 4.94 5.66
N TRP A 153 -8.07 3.73 5.47
CA TRP A 153 -6.64 3.45 5.38
C TRP A 153 -6.34 2.71 4.09
N GLU A 154 -5.47 3.27 3.27
CA GLU A 154 -5.05 2.68 2.01
C GLU A 154 -3.62 2.16 2.15
N VAL A 155 -3.39 0.89 1.79
CA VAL A 155 -2.01 0.38 1.69
C VAL A 155 -1.40 0.88 0.39
N LEU A 156 -0.27 1.57 0.51
CA LEU A 156 0.51 2.06 -0.61
C LEU A 156 1.53 0.97 -0.98
N SER A 157 1.18 0.17 -1.97
CA SER A 157 2.00 -0.91 -2.51
C SER A 157 2.15 -0.76 -4.02
N PRO A 158 3.35 -0.92 -4.59
CA PRO A 158 3.57 -0.91 -6.04
C PRO A 158 3.07 -2.19 -6.73
N THR A 159 2.68 -3.21 -5.96
CA THR A 159 2.23 -4.51 -6.48
C THR A 159 1.00 -5.01 -5.73
N GLY A 160 0.18 -5.80 -6.44
CA GLY A 160 -1.04 -6.39 -5.90
C GLY A 160 -2.28 -5.49 -6.05
N PRO A 161 -3.42 -5.93 -5.52
CA PRO A 161 -4.64 -5.12 -5.50
C PRO A 161 -4.51 -3.94 -4.54
N ARG A 162 -5.36 -2.93 -4.73
CA ARG A 162 -5.55 -1.83 -3.79
C ARG A 162 -6.27 -2.36 -2.55
N LEU A 163 -5.59 -2.31 -1.41
CA LEU A 163 -6.19 -2.68 -0.12
C LEU A 163 -6.66 -1.43 0.60
N VAL A 164 -7.95 -1.37 0.91
CA VAL A 164 -8.55 -0.25 1.66
C VAL A 164 -9.22 -0.79 2.92
N TYR A 165 -8.72 -0.40 4.09
CA TYR A 165 -9.40 -0.63 5.36
C TYR A 165 -10.36 0.52 5.60
N VAL A 166 -11.49 0.22 6.20
CA VAL A 166 -12.60 1.17 6.35
C VAL A 166 -13.03 1.20 7.82
N ALA A 167 -13.37 2.38 8.32
CA ALA A 167 -13.86 2.53 9.69
C ALA A 167 -15.26 1.92 9.84
N GLN A 168 -15.58 1.41 11.03
CA GLN A 168 -16.87 0.75 11.32
C GLN A 168 -18.05 1.68 11.07
N SER A 169 -17.96 2.93 11.52
CA SER A 169 -18.94 3.99 11.25
C SER A 169 -19.27 4.18 9.75
N ILE A 170 -18.27 4.07 8.86
CA ILE A 170 -18.48 4.16 7.40
C ILE A 170 -19.18 2.92 6.86
N GLU A 171 -18.81 1.73 7.34
CA GLU A 171 -19.50 0.48 6.97
C GLU A 171 -20.96 0.46 7.45
N ASP A 172 -21.22 0.94 8.67
CA ASP A 172 -22.58 1.04 9.22
C ASP A 172 -23.42 2.02 8.40
N ALA A 173 -22.87 3.18 8.05
CA ALA A 173 -23.53 4.16 7.20
C ALA A 173 -23.79 3.62 5.79
N ALA A 174 -22.83 2.91 5.20
CA ALA A 174 -23.00 2.25 3.91
C ALA A 174 -24.09 1.16 3.98
N SER A 175 -24.10 0.33 5.03
CA SER A 175 -25.14 -0.69 5.21
C SER A 175 -26.53 -0.06 5.35
N ASN A 176 -26.63 1.11 6.00
CA ASN A 176 -27.90 1.84 6.14
C ASN A 176 -28.39 2.45 4.80
N GLU A 177 -27.49 3.05 4.02
CA GLU A 177 -27.84 3.70 2.75
C GLU A 177 -28.09 2.68 1.63
N PHE A 178 -27.28 1.62 1.61
CA PHE A 178 -27.16 0.72 0.48
C PHE A 178 -27.69 -0.69 0.73
N GLY A 179 -28.08 -0.99 1.97
CA GLY A 179 -28.41 -2.33 2.43
C GLY A 179 -27.17 -3.17 2.76
N ALA A 180 -27.41 -4.34 3.34
CA ALA A 180 -26.37 -5.29 3.72
C ALA A 180 -25.54 -5.77 2.51
N ALA A 181 -24.31 -6.20 2.77
CA ALA A 181 -23.46 -6.84 1.77
C ALA A 181 -24.18 -8.07 1.16
N PRO A 182 -24.30 -8.17 -0.18
CA PRO A 182 -24.77 -9.39 -0.82
C PRO A 182 -23.78 -10.53 -0.65
N ALA A 183 -24.21 -11.76 -0.94
CA ALA A 183 -23.43 -12.97 -0.64
C ALA A 183 -22.07 -13.08 -1.36
N ASP A 184 -21.85 -12.30 -2.41
CA ASP A 184 -20.60 -12.24 -3.18
C ASP A 184 -19.60 -11.18 -2.66
N ARG A 185 -19.98 -10.44 -1.61
CA ARG A 185 -19.16 -9.39 -0.97
C ARG A 185 -19.15 -9.57 0.54
N ARG A 186 -18.08 -9.09 1.18
CA ARG A 186 -17.94 -9.19 2.63
C ARG A 186 -18.53 -7.97 3.34
N PHE A 187 -18.43 -6.80 2.74
CA PHE A 187 -18.82 -5.52 3.34
C PHE A 187 -19.73 -4.70 2.42
N ALA A 188 -20.60 -3.88 3.02
CA ALA A 188 -21.57 -3.05 2.30
C ALA A 188 -20.88 -1.95 1.47
N VAL A 189 -19.74 -1.44 1.96
CA VAL A 189 -18.87 -0.45 1.28
C VAL A 189 -18.16 -0.98 0.03
N GLU A 190 -18.01 -2.28 -0.13
CA GLU A 190 -17.34 -2.83 -1.31
C GLU A 190 -18.17 -2.57 -2.56
N ARG A 191 -17.53 -2.27 -3.71
CA ARG A 191 -18.21 -2.36 -5.01
C ARG A 191 -18.23 -3.79 -5.53
N PRO A 192 -19.13 -4.13 -6.48
CA PRO A 192 -19.03 -5.40 -7.19
C PRO A 192 -17.65 -5.55 -7.85
N LEU A 193 -17.08 -6.76 -7.85
CA LEU A 193 -15.78 -7.04 -8.48
C LEU A 193 -15.75 -6.68 -9.97
N ALA A 194 -16.90 -6.69 -10.66
CA ALA A 194 -17.00 -6.25 -12.05
C ALA A 194 -16.78 -4.74 -12.24
N GLU A 195 -17.05 -3.92 -11.21
CA GLU A 195 -16.87 -2.46 -11.23
C GLU A 195 -15.51 -2.04 -10.67
N ALA A 196 -15.00 -2.76 -9.66
CA ALA A 196 -13.72 -2.48 -9.02
C ALA A 196 -12.91 -3.78 -8.85
N PRO A 197 -12.39 -4.36 -9.95
CA PRO A 197 -11.76 -5.69 -9.93
C PRO A 197 -10.47 -5.75 -9.12
N ASP A 198 -9.80 -4.61 -8.91
CA ASP A 198 -8.50 -4.52 -8.27
C ASP A 198 -8.57 -3.91 -6.86
N THR A 199 -9.76 -3.75 -6.27
CA THR A 199 -9.93 -3.17 -4.92
C THR A 199 -10.50 -4.21 -3.97
N ILE A 200 -9.87 -4.35 -2.81
CA ILE A 200 -10.33 -5.23 -1.73
C ILE A 200 -10.49 -4.39 -0.46
N VAL A 201 -11.57 -4.64 0.29
CA VAL A 201 -11.70 -4.16 1.68
C VAL A 201 -11.37 -5.31 2.62
N PRO A 202 -10.12 -5.48 3.10
CA PRO A 202 -9.73 -6.71 3.78
C PRO A 202 -10.40 -6.85 5.15
N ARG A 203 -10.65 -5.71 5.80
CA ARG A 203 -11.16 -5.63 7.17
C ARG A 203 -11.76 -4.26 7.46
N ILE A 204 -12.81 -4.27 8.28
CA ILE A 204 -13.35 -3.08 8.93
C ILE A 204 -12.66 -2.87 10.28
N LEU A 205 -12.19 -1.65 10.53
CA LEU A 205 -11.54 -1.29 11.79
C LEU A 205 -12.54 -0.58 12.70
N PRO A 206 -12.58 -0.93 14.00
CA PRO A 206 -13.46 -0.25 14.95
C PRO A 206 -13.05 1.22 15.07
N ASP A 207 -14.05 2.09 15.25
CA ASP A 207 -13.81 3.49 15.58
C ASP A 207 -13.12 3.58 16.94
N GLY A 208 -11.88 4.10 16.94
CA GLY A 208 -11.12 4.30 18.15
C GLY A 208 -11.74 5.39 19.03
N PRO A 209 -11.53 5.38 20.35
CA PRO A 209 -12.06 6.42 21.24
C PRO A 209 -11.34 7.77 21.10
N GLN A 210 -10.21 7.82 20.38
CA GLN A 210 -9.41 9.01 20.11
C GLN A 210 -8.74 8.90 18.74
N PRO A 211 -8.40 10.02 18.07
CA PRO A 211 -7.62 10.02 16.85
C PRO A 211 -6.23 9.41 17.08
N MET A 212 -5.95 8.28 16.42
CA MET A 212 -4.66 7.59 16.53
C MET A 212 -4.34 6.77 15.29
N GLY A 213 -3.04 6.61 15.02
CA GLY A 213 -2.54 5.78 13.93
C GLY A 213 -2.74 4.29 14.18
N PRO A 214 -2.72 3.45 13.13
CA PRO A 214 -2.94 2.02 13.27
C PRO A 214 -1.71 1.28 13.84
N PHE A 215 -1.93 0.05 14.29
CA PHE A 215 -0.88 -0.96 14.23
C PHE A 215 -0.73 -1.44 12.79
N VAL A 216 0.49 -1.52 12.28
CA VAL A 216 0.81 -2.01 10.93
C VAL A 216 1.56 -3.33 11.05
N TYR A 217 0.97 -4.43 10.57
CA TYR A 217 1.59 -5.74 10.61
C TYR A 217 2.31 -6.01 9.29
N ILE A 218 3.58 -6.37 9.38
CA ILE A 218 4.45 -6.63 8.22
C ILE A 218 5.00 -8.05 8.33
N GLU A 219 4.83 -8.84 7.26
CA GLU A 219 5.36 -10.20 7.17
C GLU A 219 6.88 -10.24 7.03
N GLY A 220 7.53 -11.24 7.62
CA GLY A 220 8.98 -11.32 7.70
C GLY A 220 9.69 -11.66 6.38
N GLN A 221 9.07 -12.45 5.48
CA GLN A 221 9.73 -12.91 4.25
C GLN A 221 9.51 -11.98 3.05
N GLY A 222 8.26 -11.53 2.87
CA GLY A 222 7.82 -10.70 1.76
C GLY A 222 7.78 -9.21 2.08
N HIS A 223 7.86 -8.84 3.36
CA HIS A 223 7.79 -7.45 3.82
C HIS A 223 6.52 -6.73 3.41
N ASP A 224 5.47 -7.48 3.06
CA ASP A 224 4.18 -6.91 2.74
C ASP A 224 3.39 -6.59 4.00
N ILE A 225 2.66 -5.47 3.98
CA ILE A 225 1.66 -5.17 5.01
C ILE A 225 0.57 -6.24 4.94
N THR A 226 0.47 -7.05 6.00
CA THR A 226 -0.50 -8.15 6.12
C THR A 226 -1.84 -7.69 6.63
N THR A 227 -1.81 -6.78 7.62
CA THR A 227 -3.02 -6.20 8.17
C THR A 227 -2.75 -4.88 8.86
N LEU A 228 -3.80 -4.07 8.97
CA LEU A 228 -3.86 -2.90 9.83
C LEU A 228 -4.84 -3.19 10.97
N LEU A 229 -4.51 -2.77 12.19
CA LEU A 229 -5.43 -2.86 13.34
C LEU A 229 -5.60 -1.49 14.01
N CYS A 230 -6.79 -1.22 14.56
CA CYS A 230 -6.94 -0.16 15.56
C CYS A 230 -6.09 -0.51 16.79
N ARG A 231 -5.51 0.50 17.46
CA ARG A 231 -4.73 0.27 18.69
C ARG A 231 -5.55 -0.29 19.85
N CYS A 232 -6.87 -0.19 19.74
CA CYS A 232 -7.84 -0.73 20.67
C CYS A 232 -8.08 -2.24 20.49
N MET A 233 -7.60 -2.84 19.40
CA MET A 233 -7.81 -4.26 19.11
C MET A 233 -6.76 -5.13 19.82
N PRO A 234 -7.10 -6.40 20.12
CA PRO A 234 -6.12 -7.35 20.63
C PRO A 234 -4.92 -7.50 19.68
N SER A 235 -3.72 -7.59 20.26
CA SER A 235 -2.50 -7.90 19.52
C SER A 235 -2.61 -9.24 18.79
N GLN A 236 -2.04 -9.32 17.59
CA GLN A 236 -1.89 -10.56 16.82
C GLN A 236 -0.45 -11.09 16.86
N VAL A 237 0.18 -11.00 18.04
CA VAL A 237 1.57 -11.41 18.30
C VAL A 237 1.64 -12.17 19.61
N ASP A 238 2.28 -13.33 19.59
CA ASP A 238 2.51 -14.15 20.79
C ASP A 238 3.64 -13.58 21.66
N ASP A 239 4.77 -13.20 21.05
CA ASP A 239 5.91 -12.61 21.76
C ASP A 239 6.63 -11.50 20.98
N PHE A 240 7.17 -10.52 21.69
CA PHE A 240 7.97 -9.43 21.13
C PHE A 240 9.43 -9.59 21.49
N ARG A 241 10.28 -9.73 20.48
CA ARG A 241 11.73 -9.87 20.65
C ARG A 241 12.37 -8.58 21.15
N LYS A 242 12.01 -7.44 20.56
CA LYS A 242 12.58 -6.13 20.92
C LYS A 242 11.64 -4.98 20.59
N ASN A 243 11.89 -3.88 21.29
CA ASN A 243 11.31 -2.57 21.02
C ASN A 243 12.35 -1.71 20.29
N VAL A 244 11.95 -1.13 19.17
CA VAL A 244 12.83 -0.36 18.29
C VAL A 244 12.20 0.99 18.01
N LEU A 245 13.03 2.03 17.95
CA LEU A 245 12.59 3.36 17.57
C LEU A 245 12.87 3.62 16.09
N TYR A 246 12.01 4.41 15.46
CA TYR A 246 12.27 5.04 14.17
C TYR A 246 12.13 6.55 14.27
N ASP A 247 12.90 7.26 13.46
CA ASP A 247 12.79 8.69 13.24
C ASP A 247 11.63 8.95 12.28
N LEU A 248 10.72 9.82 12.70
CA LEU A 248 9.66 10.31 11.83
C LEU A 248 10.10 11.63 11.20
N ARG A 249 10.04 11.73 9.87
CA ARG A 249 10.52 12.91 9.12
C ARG A 249 9.49 13.34 8.09
N PRO A 250 9.34 14.65 7.81
CA PRO A 250 8.52 15.07 6.68
C PRO A 250 9.15 14.56 5.37
N LEU A 251 8.32 14.16 4.43
CA LEU A 251 8.77 13.83 3.08
C LEU A 251 9.40 15.09 2.46
N PRO A 252 10.64 15.03 1.92
CA PRO A 252 11.29 16.19 1.35
C PRO A 252 10.47 16.77 0.19
N SER A 253 10.24 18.08 0.20
CA SER A 253 9.62 18.83 -0.89
C SER A 253 10.67 19.72 -1.57
N GLY A 254 10.94 19.51 -2.87
CA GLY A 254 11.82 20.39 -3.66
C GLY A 254 12.81 19.70 -4.60
N ASP A 255 13.46 20.51 -5.45
CA ASP A 255 14.38 20.15 -6.56
C ASP A 255 15.63 19.34 -6.17
N SER A 256 15.83 19.03 -4.88
CA SER A 256 17.13 18.62 -4.36
C SER A 256 17.55 17.19 -4.69
N ASP A 257 16.66 16.30 -5.12
CA ASP A 257 17.02 15.00 -5.72
C ASP A 257 15.81 14.35 -6.41
N LYS A 258 15.63 14.67 -7.71
CA LYS A 258 14.43 14.35 -8.49
C LYS A 258 14.07 12.86 -8.53
N THR A 259 15.06 11.97 -8.50
CA THR A 259 14.86 10.54 -8.75
C THR A 259 14.26 9.78 -7.56
N ALA A 260 14.66 10.09 -6.32
CA ALA A 260 14.05 9.47 -5.15
C ALA A 260 12.66 10.04 -4.89
N ILE A 261 12.52 11.36 -5.04
CA ILE A 261 11.26 12.09 -4.86
C ILE A 261 10.22 11.63 -5.88
N SER A 262 10.59 11.40 -7.15
CA SER A 262 9.64 10.94 -8.18
C SER A 262 9.03 9.56 -7.87
N VAL A 263 9.76 8.65 -7.22
CA VAL A 263 9.21 7.33 -6.87
C VAL A 263 8.20 7.44 -5.73
N PHE A 264 8.42 8.36 -4.78
CA PHE A 264 7.42 8.65 -3.75
C PHE A 264 6.20 9.36 -4.34
N ASP A 265 6.42 10.28 -5.29
CA ASP A 265 5.36 10.97 -6.03
C ASP A 265 4.49 9.96 -6.78
N ASP A 266 5.10 9.03 -7.52
CA ASP A 266 4.38 7.95 -8.22
C ASP A 266 3.59 7.05 -7.25
N LEU A 267 4.08 6.82 -6.03
CA LEU A 267 3.37 6.02 -5.05
C LEU A 267 2.23 6.80 -4.36
N LEU A 268 2.43 8.09 -4.12
CA LEU A 268 1.43 8.99 -3.55
C LEU A 268 0.32 9.32 -4.56
N HIS A 269 0.66 9.44 -5.84
CA HIS A 269 -0.19 9.95 -6.91
C HIS A 269 -0.47 8.96 -8.05
N GLY A 270 -0.01 7.71 -7.94
CA GLY A 270 -0.19 6.66 -8.96
C GLY A 270 -1.58 6.02 -8.92
N ALA A 271 -1.63 4.69 -9.05
CA ALA A 271 -2.90 3.93 -9.02
C ALA A 271 -3.75 4.17 -7.74
N ALA A 272 -3.11 4.65 -6.67
CA ALA A 272 -3.76 5.07 -5.44
C ALA A 272 -4.55 6.39 -5.56
N ASP A 273 -4.36 7.22 -6.60
CA ASP A 273 -5.11 8.48 -6.79
C ASP A 273 -6.42 8.29 -7.55
N ILE A 274 -6.81 7.05 -7.88
CA ILE A 274 -8.20 6.75 -8.22
C ILE A 274 -9.05 7.14 -6.99
N PRO A 275 -10.03 8.06 -7.10
CA PRO A 275 -10.83 8.47 -5.95
C PRO A 275 -11.50 7.28 -5.26
N LEU A 276 -11.55 7.27 -3.91
CA LEU A 276 -12.12 6.13 -3.19
C LEU A 276 -13.61 5.93 -3.49
N ASP A 277 -14.35 7.00 -3.79
CA ASP A 277 -15.76 6.95 -4.20
C ASP A 277 -15.97 6.36 -5.61
N ALA A 278 -14.91 6.27 -6.42
CA ALA A 278 -14.94 5.55 -7.69
C ALA A 278 -14.84 4.02 -7.51
N VAL A 279 -14.21 3.55 -6.42
CA VAL A 279 -13.94 2.12 -6.19
C VAL A 279 -14.66 1.51 -4.99
N LEU A 280 -15.19 2.34 -4.09
CA LEU A 280 -16.02 1.97 -2.95
C LEU A 280 -17.41 2.59 -3.08
N ARG A 281 -18.35 2.06 -2.31
CA ARG A 281 -19.70 2.60 -2.09
C ARG A 281 -19.65 3.44 -0.82
N ILE A 282 -19.28 4.71 -0.99
CA ILE A 282 -19.13 5.65 0.10
C ILE A 282 -20.48 6.34 0.36
N PRO A 283 -21.03 6.29 1.60
CA PRO A 283 -22.28 6.95 1.94
C PRO A 283 -22.15 8.48 1.93
N ASN A 284 -23.25 9.21 1.78
CA ASN A 284 -23.23 10.68 1.69
C ASN A 284 -23.98 11.37 2.86
N PRO A 285 -23.32 12.26 3.63
CA PRO A 285 -21.88 12.50 3.66
C PRO A 285 -21.13 11.32 4.28
N PRO A 286 -19.86 11.09 3.93
CA PRO A 286 -19.00 10.15 4.64
C PRO A 286 -18.58 10.76 5.98
N SER A 287 -19.56 10.95 6.87
CA SER A 287 -19.35 11.46 8.22
C SER A 287 -19.47 10.31 9.19
N THR A 288 -18.55 10.24 10.13
CA THR A 288 -18.59 9.32 11.26
C THR A 288 -19.37 9.98 12.39
N VAL A 289 -20.54 9.40 12.69
CA VAL A 289 -21.45 9.47 13.87
C VAL A 289 -21.43 10.77 14.73
N PRO A 290 -22.59 11.37 15.07
CA PRO A 290 -22.78 12.74 15.62
C PRO A 290 -21.79 13.27 16.67
#